data_AF-A0A089ZA26-F1
#
_entry.id   AF-A0A089ZA26-F1
#
_cell.length_a   1.000
_cell.length_b   1.000
_cell.length_c   1.000
_cell.angle_alpha   90.00
_cell.angle_beta   90.00
_cell.angle_gamma   90.00
#
_symmetry.space_group_name_H-M   'P 1'
#
loop_
_entity.id
_entity.type
_entity.pdbx_description
1 polymer ?
#
loop_
_entity_poly.entity_id
_entity_poly.type
_entity_poly.pdbx_seq_one_letter_code
_entity_poly.pdbx_strand_id
1 'polypeptide(L)'
;MPALQGLQPGGLDLDLLAGAPFVHAHNPERAPDRRDTGWFDFAGRRPEALHWRALLPLILWSEDLLHVDAVFGVERGRYFDLNRNQVPTTIQIYEDRHGIPEEVEVRESGSFRVAAAALPRLQAFCSAVTAKIDAVMDGITSGRSLPRKRARRLERAARHLLQAYQRTYRDDGVWEEEADERLLDYVIALEALMVSPGDKHEGISERIRTRTAALFPSPLRKGVESRVQKAYSARTKYVHGDLLADQKEAELRELRLLVRQVVLRWLILTPYDTQDLAPRLDTAAECISCSRAINEPLRAFFQASPPQEDVRA
;
A
#
# COMPACT_ATOMS: atom_id res chain seq x y z
N MET A 1 27.20 4.13 5.70
CA MET A 1 27.07 2.88 6.47
C MET A 1 26.73 1.78 5.47
N PRO A 2 27.59 0.77 5.30
CA PRO A 2 27.42 -0.21 4.23
C PRO A 2 26.21 -1.10 4.55
N ALA A 3 25.45 -1.38 3.50
CA ALA A 3 24.28 -2.24 3.52
C ALA A 3 24.62 -3.59 4.17
N LEU A 4 23.70 -4.10 4.99
CA LEU A 4 23.66 -5.49 5.49
C LEU A 4 23.41 -6.51 4.34
N GLN A 5 23.89 -6.24 3.14
CA GLN A 5 23.88 -7.15 1.98
C GLN A 5 25.19 -7.97 1.88
N GLY A 6 26.03 -7.95 2.91
CA GLY A 6 27.36 -8.61 2.88
C GLY A 6 27.60 -9.69 3.95
N LEU A 7 26.68 -9.92 4.89
CA LEU A 7 26.83 -11.04 5.82
C LEU A 7 26.19 -12.26 5.17
N GLN A 8 27.02 -13.12 4.57
CA GLN A 8 26.59 -14.48 4.28
C GLN A 8 26.06 -15.12 5.58
N PRO A 9 24.85 -15.70 5.57
CA PRO A 9 24.39 -16.50 6.69
C PRO A 9 25.33 -17.72 6.77
N GLY A 10 26.16 -17.78 7.81
CA GLY A 10 27.26 -18.73 7.93
C GLY A 10 28.48 -18.20 8.68
N GLY A 11 28.52 -16.90 8.98
CA GLY A 11 29.60 -16.26 9.74
C GLY A 11 29.31 -15.93 11.20
N LEU A 12 28.16 -16.32 11.76
CA LEU A 12 27.83 -16.08 13.16
C LEU A 12 28.24 -17.30 13.99
N ASP A 13 29.43 -17.22 14.58
CA ASP A 13 29.88 -18.20 15.55
C ASP A 13 29.00 -18.10 16.82
N LEU A 14 28.05 -19.04 16.94
CA LEU A 14 27.05 -19.05 18.01
C LEU A 14 27.71 -19.21 19.40
N ASP A 15 28.89 -19.81 19.47
CA ASP A 15 29.68 -19.92 20.71
C ASP A 15 30.27 -18.57 21.16
N LEU A 16 30.46 -17.63 20.23
CA LEU A 16 30.90 -16.25 20.49
C LEU A 16 29.76 -15.36 21.02
N LEU A 17 28.51 -15.77 20.76
CA LEU A 17 27.30 -15.11 21.28
C LEU A 17 26.82 -15.70 22.61
N ALA A 18 27.22 -16.94 22.92
CA ALA A 18 26.96 -17.59 24.20
C ALA A 18 27.75 -16.88 25.32
N GLY A 19 27.07 -15.98 26.03
CA GLY A 19 27.65 -15.17 27.12
C GLY A 19 27.79 -13.68 26.80
N ALA A 20 27.39 -13.25 25.60
CA ALA A 20 27.33 -11.85 25.28
C ALA A 20 26.16 -11.19 26.06
N PRO A 21 26.38 -10.06 26.76
CA PRO A 21 25.41 -9.47 27.70
C PRO A 21 24.13 -8.91 27.05
N PHE A 22 23.96 -9.09 25.74
CA PHE A 22 22.76 -8.75 24.98
C PHE A 22 21.89 -9.98 24.65
N VAL A 23 22.38 -11.21 24.87
CA VAL A 23 21.61 -12.46 24.72
C VAL A 23 21.36 -13.03 26.11
N HIS A 24 20.40 -12.46 26.84
CA HIS A 24 19.90 -13.14 28.03
C HIS A 24 18.99 -14.29 27.59
N ALA A 25 19.37 -15.52 27.94
CA ALA A 25 18.50 -16.68 27.77
C ALA A 25 17.15 -16.43 28.46
N HIS A 26 16.05 -16.77 27.77
CA HIS A 26 14.69 -16.65 28.28
C HIS A 26 14.62 -17.32 29.66
N ASN A 27 14.26 -16.57 30.70
CA ASN A 27 13.98 -17.14 32.02
C ASN A 27 12.50 -17.51 32.08
N PRO A 28 12.13 -18.80 31.91
CA PRO A 28 10.72 -19.22 31.82
C PRO A 28 9.92 -19.00 33.10
N GLU A 29 10.58 -18.77 34.24
CA GLU A 29 9.90 -18.56 35.53
C GLU A 29 9.56 -17.09 35.81
N ARG A 30 10.06 -16.16 34.99
CA ARG A 30 9.82 -14.73 35.16
C ARG A 30 8.70 -14.27 34.23
N ALA A 31 7.45 -14.34 34.71
CA ALA A 31 6.33 -13.76 33.98
C ALA A 31 6.62 -12.26 33.72
N PRO A 32 6.47 -11.77 32.47
CA PRO A 32 6.67 -10.36 32.18
C PRO A 32 5.71 -9.53 33.03
N ASP A 33 6.24 -8.53 33.71
CA ASP A 33 5.49 -7.67 34.61
C ASP A 33 4.42 -6.94 33.78
N ARG A 34 3.14 -7.31 33.97
CA ARG A 34 2.01 -6.91 33.10
C ARG A 34 1.69 -5.41 33.14
N ARG A 35 2.44 -4.61 33.89
CA ARG A 35 2.23 -3.18 34.09
C ARG A 35 3.39 -2.43 33.42
N ASP A 36 3.11 -1.83 32.26
CA ASP A 36 3.94 -0.83 31.55
C ASP A 36 5.10 -1.28 30.64
N THR A 37 5.31 -2.56 30.32
CA THR A 37 6.22 -2.93 29.22
C THR A 37 5.49 -2.94 27.88
N GLY A 38 5.78 -1.91 27.08
CA GLY A 38 5.17 -1.61 25.79
C GLY A 38 5.24 -2.74 24.79
N TRP A 39 4.11 -3.39 24.60
CA TRP A 39 3.79 -4.08 23.36
C TRP A 39 3.67 -3.03 22.26
N PHE A 40 4.24 -3.29 21.07
CA PHE A 40 3.78 -2.56 19.90
C PHE A 40 2.32 -2.98 19.68
N ASP A 41 1.41 -2.03 19.88
CA ASP A 41 0.05 -2.19 19.41
C ASP A 41 0.10 -2.22 17.88
N PHE A 42 0.05 -3.42 17.32
CA PHE A 42 -0.03 -3.63 15.87
C PHE A 42 -1.38 -3.20 15.28
N ALA A 43 -2.38 -2.90 16.12
CA ALA A 43 -3.61 -2.22 15.70
C ALA A 43 -3.42 -0.70 15.56
N GLY A 44 -2.29 -0.15 16.03
CA GLY A 44 -1.91 1.25 15.86
C GLY A 44 -1.43 1.61 14.45
N ARG A 45 -1.28 2.90 14.17
CA ARG A 45 -0.73 3.38 12.90
C ARG A 45 0.72 2.88 12.72
N ARG A 46 0.90 2.00 11.74
CA ARG A 46 2.21 1.49 11.30
C ARG A 46 3.15 2.68 10.96
N PRO A 47 4.40 2.71 11.47
CA PRO A 47 5.32 3.85 11.32
C PRO A 47 5.58 4.22 9.86
N GLU A 48 5.52 3.25 8.96
CA GLU A 48 5.70 3.39 7.54
C GLU A 48 4.65 4.28 6.89
N ALA A 49 3.44 4.39 7.46
CA ALA A 49 2.40 5.31 7.00
C ALA A 49 2.86 6.78 7.02
N LEU A 50 3.89 7.11 7.81
CA LEU A 50 4.53 8.44 7.84
C LEU A 50 5.42 8.68 6.60
N HIS A 51 5.88 7.61 5.95
CA HIS A 51 6.78 7.64 4.80
C HIS A 51 6.04 7.44 3.46
N TRP A 52 4.72 7.62 3.45
CA TRP A 52 3.88 7.37 2.27
C TRP A 52 4.35 8.09 1.01
N ARG A 53 4.94 9.30 1.12
CA ARG A 53 5.44 10.05 -0.04
C ARG A 53 6.56 9.32 -0.79
N ALA A 54 7.45 8.66 -0.05
CA ALA A 54 8.56 7.91 -0.64
C ALA A 54 8.10 6.53 -1.15
N LEU A 55 7.15 5.91 -0.44
CA LEU A 55 6.69 4.56 -0.73
C LEU A 55 5.63 4.52 -1.84
N LEU A 56 4.81 5.56 -1.99
CA LEU A 56 3.72 5.59 -2.97
C LEU A 56 4.22 5.40 -4.42
N PRO A 57 5.27 6.08 -4.91
CA PRO A 57 5.78 5.82 -6.26
C PRO A 57 6.20 4.37 -6.50
N LEU A 58 6.75 3.70 -5.49
CA LEU A 58 7.14 2.29 -5.58
C LEU A 58 5.92 1.37 -5.64
N ILE A 59 4.90 1.65 -4.84
CA ILE A 59 3.62 0.91 -4.85
C ILE A 59 2.87 1.09 -6.17
N LEU A 60 2.94 2.28 -6.78
CA LEU A 60 2.28 2.54 -8.06
C LEU A 60 3.03 1.95 -9.26
N TRP A 61 4.31 1.59 -9.08
CA TRP A 61 5.17 1.06 -10.12
C TRP A 61 4.88 -0.40 -10.48
N SER A 62 4.62 -1.26 -9.50
CA SER A 62 4.44 -2.69 -9.71
C SER A 62 3.17 -3.23 -9.03
N GLU A 63 2.66 -4.37 -9.49
CA GLU A 63 1.62 -5.13 -8.81
C GLU A 63 2.13 -5.85 -7.58
N ASP A 64 3.44 -6.09 -7.52
CA ASP A 64 4.13 -6.75 -6.43
C ASP A 64 3.93 -6.00 -5.10
N LEU A 65 3.82 -6.77 -4.02
CA LEU A 65 3.73 -6.23 -2.68
C LEU A 65 5.08 -5.66 -2.24
N LEU A 66 5.07 -4.38 -1.90
CA LEU A 66 6.19 -3.73 -1.27
C LEU A 66 6.13 -3.97 0.24
N HIS A 67 7.01 -4.84 0.73
CA HIS A 67 7.26 -5.01 2.15
C HIS A 67 8.36 -4.06 2.60
N VAL A 68 8.09 -3.35 3.70
CA VAL A 68 9.06 -2.46 4.31
C VAL A 68 9.58 -3.11 5.59
N ASP A 69 10.89 -3.18 5.71
CA ASP A 69 11.55 -3.62 6.92
C ASP A 69 11.82 -2.41 7.82
N ALA A 70 11.16 -2.38 8.97
CA ALA A 70 11.50 -1.46 10.04
C ALA A 70 12.62 -2.09 10.90
N VAL A 71 13.75 -1.40 11.01
CA VAL A 71 14.84 -1.78 11.92
C VAL A 71 14.78 -0.88 13.14
N PHE A 72 14.71 -1.48 14.32
CA PHE A 72 14.65 -0.75 15.59
C PHE A 72 16.00 -0.82 16.31
N GLY A 73 16.48 0.33 16.79
CA GLY A 73 17.59 0.39 17.73
C GLY A 73 17.05 0.22 19.15
N VAL A 74 17.50 -0.81 19.85
CA VAL A 74 17.05 -1.10 21.22
C VAL A 74 18.14 -0.71 22.21
N GLU A 75 17.79 0.11 23.19
CA GLU A 75 18.72 0.54 24.24
C GLU A 75 19.20 -0.66 25.09
N ARG A 76 20.44 -0.57 25.57
CA ARG A 76 21.05 -1.63 26.40
C ARG A 76 20.20 -1.91 27.64
N GLY A 77 19.82 -3.17 27.84
CA GLY A 77 19.01 -3.62 28.97
C GLY A 77 17.49 -3.57 28.76
N ARG A 78 17.02 -3.09 27.59
CA ARG A 78 15.62 -3.22 27.18
C ARG A 78 15.45 -4.53 26.41
N TYR A 79 14.39 -5.27 26.75
CA TYR A 79 13.95 -6.43 26.00
C TYR A 79 12.83 -6.02 25.06
N PHE A 80 12.83 -6.61 23.87
CA PHE A 80 11.74 -6.53 22.92
C PHE A 80 11.36 -7.95 22.53
N ASP A 81 10.08 -8.28 22.64
CA ASP A 81 9.56 -9.50 22.03
C ASP A 81 8.87 -9.09 20.73
N LEU A 82 9.39 -9.59 19.62
CA LEU A 82 8.61 -9.65 18.39
C LEU A 82 7.62 -10.78 18.60
N ASN A 83 6.32 -10.49 18.52
CA ASN A 83 5.32 -11.54 18.49
C ASN A 83 5.59 -12.38 17.23
N ARG A 84 6.25 -13.53 17.38
CA ARG A 84 6.75 -14.36 16.27
C ARG A 84 5.64 -14.73 15.29
N ASN A 85 4.41 -14.77 15.77
CA ASN A 85 3.21 -15.10 14.99
C ASN A 85 2.68 -13.93 14.14
N GLN A 86 3.38 -12.79 14.07
CA GLN A 86 2.94 -11.61 13.31
C GLN A 86 3.91 -11.17 12.21
N VAL A 87 5.03 -11.87 12.05
CA VAL A 87 5.98 -11.63 10.95
C VAL A 87 6.04 -12.92 10.11
N PRO A 88 5.48 -12.92 8.89
CA PRO A 88 5.53 -14.07 8.02
C PRO A 88 6.97 -14.49 7.72
N THR A 89 7.21 -15.78 7.89
CA THR A 89 8.50 -16.42 7.64
C THR A 89 8.34 -17.52 6.59
N THR A 90 9.46 -17.86 5.96
CA THR A 90 9.59 -19.01 5.08
C THR A 90 10.84 -19.78 5.48
N ILE A 91 10.85 -21.08 5.22
CA ILE A 91 12.02 -21.91 5.48
C ILE A 91 12.91 -21.84 4.25
N GLN A 92 14.16 -21.40 4.44
CA GLN A 92 15.19 -21.48 3.43
C GLN A 92 16.29 -22.44 3.87
N ILE A 93 16.78 -23.22 2.92
CA ILE A 93 17.86 -24.17 3.17
C ILE A 93 19.17 -23.50 2.77
N TYR A 94 20.06 -23.34 3.73
CA TYR A 94 21.41 -22.84 3.53
C TYR A 94 22.42 -23.97 3.75
N GLU A 95 23.51 -23.99 3.01
CA GLU A 95 24.63 -24.86 3.34
C GLU A 95 25.45 -24.20 4.45
N ASP A 96 25.67 -24.92 5.55
CA ASP A 96 26.56 -24.47 6.61
C ASP A 96 28.03 -24.47 6.13
N ARG A 97 28.94 -24.03 7.02
CA ARG A 97 30.38 -23.99 6.75
C ARG A 97 31.01 -25.38 6.47
N HIS A 98 30.26 -26.46 6.67
CA HIS A 98 30.66 -27.85 6.43
C HIS A 98 29.92 -28.49 5.24
N GLY A 99 29.09 -27.71 4.52
CA GLY A 99 28.29 -28.19 3.38
C GLY A 99 27.06 -28.99 3.79
N ILE A 100 26.63 -28.92 5.06
CA ILE A 100 25.43 -29.58 5.57
C ILE A 100 24.24 -28.63 5.37
N PRO A 101 23.13 -29.08 4.76
CA PRO A 101 21.95 -28.25 4.62
C PRO A 101 21.31 -28.00 5.98
N GLU A 102 21.13 -26.73 6.32
CA GLU A 102 20.45 -26.24 7.52
C GLU A 102 19.17 -25.50 7.12
N GLU A 103 18.04 -25.88 7.69
CA GLU A 103 16.76 -25.18 7.53
C GLU A 103 16.74 -23.97 8.45
N VAL A 104 16.74 -22.77 7.86
CA VAL A 104 16.68 -21.51 8.58
C VAL A 104 15.34 -20.85 8.30
N GLU A 105 14.62 -20.52 9.36
CA GLU A 105 13.44 -19.68 9.28
C GLU A 105 13.87 -18.24 8.96
N VAL A 106 13.59 -17.80 7.73
CA VAL A 106 13.89 -16.45 7.29
C VAL A 106 12.61 -15.65 7.11
N ARG A 107 12.70 -14.33 7.31
CA ARG A 107 11.60 -13.43 7.02
C ARG A 107 11.26 -13.48 5.54
N GLU A 108 9.97 -13.55 5.23
CA GLU A 108 9.51 -13.45 3.86
C GLU A 108 9.66 -12.01 3.36
N SER A 109 10.50 -11.80 2.33
CA SER A 109 10.85 -10.46 1.83
C SER A 109 9.94 -9.94 0.70
N GLY A 110 8.80 -10.58 0.45
CA GLY A 110 7.91 -10.25 -0.68
C GLY A 110 8.52 -10.50 -2.06
N SER A 111 7.73 -10.30 -3.12
CA SER A 111 8.15 -10.49 -4.51
C SER A 111 8.79 -9.26 -5.16
N PHE A 112 8.73 -8.09 -4.51
CA PHE A 112 9.16 -6.83 -5.12
C PHE A 112 10.66 -6.84 -5.45
N ARG A 113 10.97 -6.94 -6.74
CA ARG A 113 12.34 -6.97 -7.24
C ARG A 113 12.47 -6.16 -8.52
N VAL A 114 13.52 -5.35 -8.57
CA VAL A 114 13.86 -4.53 -9.74
C VAL A 114 15.14 -5.06 -10.36
N ALA A 115 15.05 -5.61 -11.58
CA ALA A 115 16.23 -5.99 -12.35
C ALA A 115 17.04 -4.74 -12.73
N ALA A 116 18.37 -4.86 -12.80
CA ALA A 116 19.26 -3.73 -13.15
C ALA A 116 18.87 -3.05 -14.47
N ALA A 117 18.42 -3.82 -15.47
CA ALA A 117 17.95 -3.31 -16.75
C ALA A 117 16.67 -2.45 -16.65
N ALA A 118 15.84 -2.67 -15.64
CA ALA A 118 14.61 -1.91 -15.41
C ALA A 118 14.82 -0.65 -14.57
N LEU A 119 16.00 -0.47 -13.96
CA LEU A 119 16.29 0.61 -13.03
C LEU A 119 16.13 2.02 -13.64
N PRO A 120 16.61 2.32 -14.86
CA PRO A 120 16.38 3.63 -15.47
C PRO A 120 14.90 3.94 -15.70
N ARG A 121 14.12 2.92 -16.06
CA ARG A 121 12.66 3.03 -16.29
C ARG A 121 11.93 3.31 -14.97
N LEU A 122 12.30 2.60 -13.89
CA LEU A 122 11.80 2.86 -12.55
C LEU A 122 12.12 4.29 -12.10
N GLN A 123 13.37 4.73 -12.26
CA GLN A 123 13.79 6.09 -11.88
C GLN A 123 12.99 7.17 -12.61
N ALA A 124 12.78 7.01 -13.92
CA ALA A 124 11.95 7.92 -14.71
C ALA A 124 10.50 7.96 -14.21
N PHE A 125 9.90 6.79 -13.95
CA PHE A 125 8.56 6.70 -13.40
C PHE A 125 8.43 7.33 -12.01
N CYS A 126 9.32 6.96 -11.08
CA CYS A 126 9.31 7.50 -9.73
C CYS A 126 9.50 9.02 -9.74
N SER A 127 10.36 9.54 -10.60
CA SER A 127 10.54 11.00 -10.77
C SER A 127 9.27 11.67 -11.27
N ALA A 128 8.63 11.10 -12.30
CA ALA A 128 7.40 11.64 -12.88
C ALA A 128 6.23 11.61 -11.88
N VAL A 129 6.07 10.52 -11.14
CA VAL A 129 5.04 10.38 -10.09
C VAL A 129 5.32 11.32 -8.92
N THR A 130 6.57 11.40 -8.46
CA THR A 130 6.96 12.30 -7.35
C THR A 130 6.68 13.75 -7.71
N ALA A 131 7.01 14.19 -8.93
CA ALA A 131 6.68 15.53 -9.39
C ALA A 131 5.17 15.83 -9.37
N LYS A 132 4.31 14.82 -9.66
CA LYS A 132 2.85 14.98 -9.52
C LYS A 132 2.41 15.03 -8.07
N ILE A 133 3.00 14.21 -7.20
CA ILE A 133 2.73 14.26 -5.75
C ILE A 133 3.08 15.64 -5.23
N ASP A 134 4.27 16.15 -5.51
CA ASP A 134 4.74 17.45 -5.07
C ASP A 134 3.82 18.56 -5.56
N ALA A 135 3.47 18.57 -6.85
CA ALA A 135 2.54 19.55 -7.41
C ALA A 135 1.16 19.55 -6.75
N VAL A 136 0.62 18.38 -6.37
CA VAL A 136 -0.64 18.30 -5.61
C VAL A 136 -0.44 18.78 -4.17
N MET A 137 0.69 18.41 -3.56
CA MET A 137 0.98 18.69 -2.17
C MET A 137 1.39 20.13 -1.91
N ASP A 138 1.91 20.86 -2.89
CA ASP A 138 2.12 22.32 -2.81
C ASP A 138 0.82 23.06 -2.45
N GLY A 139 -0.34 22.49 -2.81
CA GLY A 139 -1.65 22.99 -2.40
C GLY A 139 -1.92 22.93 -0.89
N ILE A 140 -1.17 22.17 -0.10
CA ILE A 140 -1.45 21.98 1.34
C ILE A 140 -1.28 23.27 2.15
N THR A 141 -0.33 24.11 1.74
CA THR A 141 -0.01 25.41 2.34
C THR A 141 -0.77 26.56 1.67
N SER A 142 -1.54 26.28 0.61
CA SER A 142 -2.32 27.28 -0.10
C SER A 142 -3.39 27.92 0.80
N GLY A 143 -3.57 29.23 0.66
CA GLY A 143 -4.70 29.95 1.25
C GLY A 143 -6.05 29.60 0.60
N ARG A 144 -6.05 28.95 -0.58
CA ARG A 144 -7.26 28.52 -1.28
C ARG A 144 -7.77 27.18 -0.73
N SER A 145 -9.09 27.06 -0.56
CA SER A 145 -9.71 25.87 0.04
C SER A 145 -9.56 24.60 -0.83
N LEU A 146 -9.65 24.73 -2.16
CA LEU A 146 -9.65 23.59 -3.07
C LEU A 146 -8.29 22.89 -3.19
N PRO A 147 -7.16 23.59 -3.43
CA PRO A 147 -5.82 22.97 -3.41
C PRO A 147 -5.53 22.26 -2.08
N ARG A 148 -5.89 22.88 -0.95
CA ARG A 148 -5.69 22.28 0.39
C ARG A 148 -6.51 21.02 0.59
N LYS A 149 -7.78 21.01 0.17
CA LYS A 149 -8.64 19.82 0.24
C LYS A 149 -8.10 18.70 -0.65
N ARG A 150 -7.62 19.03 -1.85
CA ARG A 150 -7.01 18.07 -2.79
C ARG A 150 -5.75 17.42 -2.22
N ALA A 151 -4.84 18.20 -1.65
CA ALA A 151 -3.65 17.68 -0.99
C ALA A 151 -3.99 16.70 0.15
N ARG A 152 -4.99 17.05 0.98
CA ARG A 152 -5.48 16.17 2.05
C ARG A 152 -6.12 14.89 1.53
N ARG A 153 -6.84 14.95 0.40
CA ARG A 153 -7.43 13.77 -0.26
C ARG A 153 -6.35 12.81 -0.75
N LEU A 154 -5.30 13.32 -1.38
CA LEU A 154 -4.14 12.52 -1.79
C LEU A 154 -3.45 11.89 -0.57
N GLU A 155 -3.13 12.68 0.46
CA GLU A 155 -2.49 12.17 1.67
C GLU A 155 -3.34 11.06 2.31
N ARG A 156 -4.64 11.28 2.48
CA ARG A 156 -5.55 10.29 3.07
C ARG A 156 -5.56 9.01 2.24
N ALA A 157 -5.73 9.11 0.92
CA ALA A 157 -5.77 7.94 0.05
C ALA A 157 -4.45 7.15 0.07
N ALA A 158 -3.32 7.85 0.02
CA ALA A 158 -2.01 7.22 0.03
C ALA A 158 -1.73 6.49 1.34
N ARG A 159 -2.11 7.07 2.49
CA ARG A 159 -1.91 6.46 3.80
C ARG A 159 -2.75 5.19 3.97
N HIS A 160 -4.03 5.23 3.57
CA HIS A 160 -4.88 4.04 3.64
C HIS A 160 -4.46 2.96 2.64
N LEU A 161 -4.06 3.34 1.42
CA LEU A 161 -3.49 2.38 0.46
C LEU A 161 -2.25 1.68 1.05
N LEU A 162 -1.31 2.45 1.61
CA LEU A 162 -0.09 1.91 2.19
C LEU A 162 -0.36 1.01 3.41
N GLN A 163 -1.28 1.43 4.28
CA GLN A 163 -1.71 0.65 5.44
C GLN A 163 -2.31 -0.70 4.99
N ALA A 164 -3.18 -0.70 3.97
CA ALA A 164 -3.73 -1.93 3.41
C ALA A 164 -2.65 -2.84 2.78
N TYR A 165 -1.68 -2.24 2.07
CA TYR A 165 -0.55 -2.97 1.49
C TYR A 165 0.29 -3.66 2.56
N GLN A 166 0.56 -3.00 3.68
CA GLN A 166 1.41 -3.55 4.76
C GLN A 166 0.74 -4.66 5.57
N ARG A 167 -0.59 -4.65 5.61
CA ARG A 167 -1.41 -5.74 6.16
C ARG A 167 -1.58 -6.91 5.19
N THR A 168 -0.99 -6.81 3.99
CA THR A 168 -0.98 -7.89 3.01
C THR A 168 0.36 -8.58 3.07
N TYR A 169 0.41 -9.81 3.59
CA TYR A 169 1.67 -10.53 3.74
C TYR A 169 2.08 -11.36 2.53
N ARG A 170 1.11 -11.83 1.74
CA ARG A 170 1.32 -12.46 0.43
C ARG A 170 0.27 -12.00 -0.57
N ASP A 171 0.52 -12.26 -1.84
CA ASP A 171 -0.39 -11.87 -2.92
C ASP A 171 -1.79 -12.50 -2.79
N ASP A 172 -1.85 -13.67 -2.16
CA ASP A 172 -3.03 -14.41 -1.72
C ASP A 172 -3.21 -14.33 -0.20
N GLY A 173 -2.18 -14.59 0.60
CA GLY A 173 -2.30 -14.69 2.06
C GLY A 173 -2.64 -13.37 2.78
N VAL A 174 -3.78 -13.38 3.49
CA VAL A 174 -4.22 -12.33 4.41
C VAL A 174 -4.41 -12.92 5.81
N TRP A 175 -4.03 -12.20 6.87
CA TRP A 175 -4.42 -12.60 8.22
C TRP A 175 -5.93 -12.37 8.33
N GLU A 176 -6.70 -13.41 8.64
CA GLU A 176 -8.17 -13.36 8.65
C GLU A 176 -8.67 -12.19 9.53
N GLU A 177 -7.98 -11.90 10.63
CA GLU A 177 -8.30 -10.82 11.56
C GLU A 177 -8.09 -9.41 10.96
N GLU A 178 -7.29 -9.27 9.91
CA GLU A 178 -6.97 -7.99 9.25
C GLU A 178 -7.67 -7.81 7.89
N ALA A 179 -8.34 -8.84 7.36
CA ALA A 179 -8.98 -8.82 6.04
C ALA A 179 -10.05 -7.72 5.93
N ASP A 180 -10.89 -7.60 6.95
CA ASP A 180 -11.99 -6.64 7.00
C ASP A 180 -11.48 -5.19 7.05
N GLU A 181 -10.44 -4.96 7.85
CA GLU A 181 -9.81 -3.64 7.96
C GLU A 181 -9.14 -3.21 6.65
N ARG A 182 -8.58 -4.16 5.89
CA ARG A 182 -8.00 -3.89 4.57
C ARG A 182 -9.04 -3.48 3.54
N LEU A 183 -10.18 -4.17 3.50
CA LEU A 183 -11.31 -3.78 2.65
C LEU A 183 -11.69 -2.32 2.95
N LEU A 184 -11.81 -1.97 4.23
CA LEU A 184 -12.14 -0.62 4.64
C LEU A 184 -11.08 0.39 4.20
N ASP A 185 -9.80 0.09 4.38
CA ASP A 185 -8.71 0.96 3.94
C ASP A 185 -8.76 1.23 2.42
N TYR A 186 -9.00 0.20 1.60
CA TYR A 186 -9.17 0.38 0.16
C TYR A 186 -10.40 1.23 -0.19
N VAL A 187 -11.53 1.01 0.47
CA VAL A 187 -12.74 1.81 0.24
C VAL A 187 -12.54 3.26 0.69
N ILE A 188 -11.88 3.50 1.82
CA ILE A 188 -11.57 4.86 2.31
C ILE A 188 -10.63 5.57 1.32
N ALA A 189 -9.67 4.86 0.72
CA ALA A 189 -8.81 5.44 -0.31
C ALA A 189 -9.60 5.87 -1.56
N LEU A 190 -10.57 5.04 -2.00
CA LEU A 190 -11.48 5.40 -3.08
C LEU A 190 -12.35 6.61 -2.72
N GLU A 191 -12.98 6.61 -1.53
CA GLU A 191 -13.79 7.72 -1.03
C GLU A 191 -12.99 9.03 -1.01
N ALA A 192 -11.76 8.99 -0.47
CA ALA A 192 -10.90 10.16 -0.40
C ALA A 192 -10.65 10.77 -1.78
N LEU A 193 -10.42 9.96 -2.81
CA LEU A 193 -10.13 10.45 -4.15
C LEU A 193 -11.37 10.78 -4.98
N MET A 194 -12.50 10.12 -4.77
CA MET A 194 -13.67 10.26 -5.63
C MET A 194 -14.72 11.26 -5.12
N VAL A 195 -14.72 11.55 -3.81
CA VAL A 195 -15.67 12.51 -3.21
C VAL A 195 -15.22 13.95 -3.44
N SER A 196 -16.10 14.75 -4.03
CA SER A 196 -15.93 16.20 -4.21
C SER A 196 -16.42 16.97 -2.99
N PRO A 197 -15.83 18.14 -2.65
CA PRO A 197 -16.32 18.98 -1.57
C PRO A 197 -17.77 19.46 -1.71
N GLY A 198 -18.34 19.44 -2.91
CA GLY A 198 -19.73 19.82 -3.18
C GLY A 198 -20.73 18.66 -3.19
N ASP A 199 -20.27 17.43 -2.98
CA ASP A 199 -21.16 16.27 -3.01
C ASP A 199 -22.08 16.24 -1.78
N LYS A 200 -23.35 15.90 -2.02
CA LYS A 200 -24.30 15.55 -0.96
C LYS A 200 -24.01 14.14 -0.45
N HIS A 201 -24.49 13.80 0.75
CA HIS A 201 -24.36 12.43 1.27
C HIS A 201 -25.19 11.41 0.47
N GLU A 202 -26.33 11.84 -0.07
CA GLU A 202 -27.20 10.98 -0.89
C GLU A 202 -26.55 10.67 -2.26
N GLY A 203 -26.55 9.39 -2.64
CA GLY A 203 -26.00 8.90 -3.90
C GLY A 203 -24.46 8.94 -4.00
N ILE A 204 -23.76 9.06 -2.87
CA ILE A 204 -22.29 9.18 -2.88
C ILE A 204 -21.61 7.90 -3.36
N SER A 205 -22.11 6.72 -3.00
CA SER A 205 -21.59 5.43 -3.46
C SER A 205 -21.72 5.28 -4.98
N GLU A 206 -22.85 5.71 -5.53
CA GLU A 206 -23.09 5.70 -6.98
C GLU A 206 -22.11 6.63 -7.70
N ARG A 207 -21.93 7.86 -7.21
CA ARG A 207 -20.94 8.79 -7.78
C ARG A 207 -19.53 8.24 -7.72
N ILE A 208 -19.16 7.63 -6.60
CA ILE A 208 -17.83 7.02 -6.46
C ILE A 208 -17.66 5.90 -7.49
N ARG A 209 -18.68 5.05 -7.67
CA ARG A 209 -18.69 3.97 -8.67
C ARG A 209 -18.51 4.50 -10.09
N THR A 210 -19.33 5.45 -10.52
CA THR A 210 -19.29 5.99 -11.89
C THR A 210 -18.02 6.81 -12.15
N ARG A 211 -17.58 7.65 -11.21
CA ARG A 211 -16.31 8.40 -11.33
C ARG A 211 -15.10 7.48 -11.37
N THR A 212 -15.10 6.42 -10.55
CA THR A 212 -14.02 5.42 -10.57
C THR A 212 -13.94 4.75 -11.93
N ALA A 213 -15.07 4.32 -12.48
CA ALA A 213 -15.14 3.72 -13.81
C ALA A 213 -14.69 4.69 -14.91
N ALA A 214 -15.05 5.98 -14.80
CA ALA A 214 -14.68 7.00 -15.79
C ALA A 214 -13.16 7.18 -15.97
N LEU A 215 -12.34 6.80 -14.98
CA LEU A 215 -10.87 6.78 -15.07
C LEU A 215 -10.32 5.71 -16.02
N PHE A 216 -11.14 4.73 -16.39
CA PHE A 216 -10.75 3.59 -17.20
C PHE A 216 -11.34 3.66 -18.62
N PRO A 217 -10.66 3.02 -19.60
CA PRO A 217 -11.19 2.88 -20.96
C PRO A 217 -12.57 2.21 -20.97
N SER A 218 -13.41 2.58 -21.94
CA SER A 218 -14.80 2.09 -22.05
C SER A 218 -14.97 0.57 -21.90
N PRO A 219 -14.12 -0.30 -22.48
CA PRO A 219 -14.25 -1.75 -22.33
C PRO A 219 -14.18 -2.26 -20.88
N LEU A 220 -13.47 -1.53 -20.01
CA LEU A 220 -13.27 -1.93 -18.61
C LEU A 220 -14.29 -1.37 -17.64
N ARG A 221 -15.00 -0.30 -18.02
CA ARG A 221 -15.83 0.49 -17.10
C ARG A 221 -16.80 -0.39 -16.32
N LYS A 222 -17.52 -1.27 -16.99
CA LYS A 222 -18.49 -2.19 -16.37
C LYS A 222 -17.84 -3.14 -15.34
N GLY A 223 -16.64 -3.63 -15.64
CA GLY A 223 -15.89 -4.48 -14.71
C GLY A 223 -15.44 -3.71 -13.47
N VAL A 224 -15.00 -2.46 -13.65
CA VAL A 224 -14.64 -1.55 -12.56
C VAL A 224 -15.86 -1.22 -11.70
N GLU A 225 -17.00 -0.86 -12.30
CA GLU A 225 -18.24 -0.58 -11.58
C GLU A 225 -18.68 -1.76 -10.73
N SER A 226 -18.62 -2.98 -11.28
CA SER A 226 -18.96 -4.20 -10.57
C SER A 226 -18.06 -4.43 -9.35
N ARG A 227 -16.74 -4.24 -9.50
CA ARG A 227 -15.77 -4.39 -8.39
C ARG A 227 -15.98 -3.37 -7.29
N VAL A 228 -16.18 -2.09 -7.65
CA VAL A 228 -16.49 -1.04 -6.68
C VAL A 228 -17.80 -1.34 -5.97
N GLN A 229 -18.85 -1.75 -6.70
CA GLN A 229 -20.13 -2.12 -6.09
C GLN A 229 -19.98 -3.26 -5.08
N LYS A 230 -19.23 -4.31 -5.42
CA LYS A 230 -18.96 -5.42 -4.49
C LYS A 230 -18.24 -4.94 -3.22
N ALA A 231 -17.21 -4.11 -3.36
CA ALA A 231 -16.47 -3.56 -2.22
C ALA A 231 -17.38 -2.73 -1.28
N TYR A 232 -18.28 -1.92 -1.84
CA TYR A 232 -19.25 -1.17 -1.05
C TYR A 232 -20.30 -2.05 -0.38
N SER A 233 -20.82 -3.06 -1.08
CA SER A 233 -21.75 -4.03 -0.47
C SER A 233 -21.11 -4.74 0.71
N ALA A 234 -19.84 -5.12 0.60
CA ALA A 234 -19.08 -5.72 1.70
C ALA A 234 -18.84 -4.73 2.85
N ARG A 235 -18.43 -3.48 2.57
CA ARG A 235 -18.32 -2.44 3.61
C ARG A 235 -19.62 -2.25 4.39
N THR A 236 -20.76 -2.22 3.69
CA THR A 236 -22.07 -2.08 4.33
C THR A 236 -22.37 -3.23 5.28
N LYS A 237 -22.12 -4.49 4.86
CA LYS A 237 -22.26 -5.67 5.74
C LYS A 237 -21.40 -5.55 7.00
N TYR A 238 -20.13 -5.20 6.85
CA TYR A 238 -19.21 -5.03 7.97
C TYR A 238 -19.69 -3.96 8.95
N VAL A 239 -20.12 -2.79 8.45
CA VAL A 239 -20.66 -1.70 9.29
C VAL A 239 -21.91 -2.13 10.07
N HIS A 240 -22.67 -3.09 9.56
CA HIS A 240 -23.84 -3.67 10.24
C HIS A 240 -23.51 -4.84 11.16
N GLY A 241 -22.23 -5.17 11.35
CA GLY A 241 -21.77 -6.19 12.29
C GLY A 241 -21.68 -7.60 11.72
N ASP A 242 -21.87 -7.76 10.40
CA ASP A 242 -21.65 -9.05 9.74
C ASP A 242 -20.14 -9.29 9.55
N LEU A 243 -19.66 -10.48 9.91
CA LEU A 243 -18.30 -10.92 9.59
C LEU A 243 -18.14 -11.08 8.08
N LEU A 244 -17.06 -10.57 7.49
CA LEU A 244 -16.79 -10.74 6.05
C LEU A 244 -16.06 -12.06 5.74
N ALA A 245 -16.30 -13.10 6.54
CA ALA A 245 -15.62 -14.40 6.50
C ALA A 245 -15.58 -15.08 5.10
N ASP A 246 -16.38 -14.61 4.15
CA ASP A 246 -16.46 -15.13 2.78
C ASP A 246 -15.73 -14.28 1.72
N GLN A 247 -15.03 -13.20 2.08
CA GLN A 247 -14.26 -12.44 1.10
C GLN A 247 -13.06 -13.25 0.62
N LYS A 248 -13.13 -13.71 -0.62
CA LYS A 248 -12.04 -14.46 -1.24
C LYS A 248 -10.81 -13.55 -1.38
N GLU A 249 -9.64 -14.04 -0.99
CA GLU A 249 -8.35 -13.37 -1.15
C GLU A 249 -8.14 -12.76 -2.55
N ALA A 250 -8.59 -13.47 -3.58
CA ALA A 250 -8.59 -12.99 -4.97
C ALA A 250 -9.36 -11.68 -5.16
N GLU A 251 -10.49 -11.48 -4.46
CA GLU A 251 -11.27 -10.22 -4.54
C GLU A 251 -10.53 -9.06 -3.86
N LEU A 252 -9.80 -9.31 -2.77
CA LEU A 252 -8.96 -8.30 -2.11
C LEU A 252 -7.74 -7.93 -2.97
N ARG A 253 -7.14 -8.91 -3.66
CA ARG A 253 -6.08 -8.64 -4.64
C ARG A 253 -6.61 -7.79 -5.79
N GLU A 254 -7.74 -8.15 -6.39
CA GLU A 254 -8.34 -7.34 -7.47
C GLU A 254 -8.65 -5.92 -7.00
N LEU A 255 -9.17 -5.75 -5.78
CA LEU A 255 -9.44 -4.44 -5.20
C LEU A 255 -8.15 -3.65 -4.98
N ARG A 256 -7.09 -4.27 -4.48
CA ARG A 256 -5.75 -3.67 -4.34
C ARG A 256 -5.26 -3.10 -5.67
N LEU A 257 -5.28 -3.93 -6.72
CA LEU A 257 -4.83 -3.52 -8.06
C LEU A 257 -5.71 -2.40 -8.62
N LEU A 258 -7.02 -2.45 -8.39
CA LEU A 258 -7.94 -1.39 -8.78
C LEU A 258 -7.62 -0.06 -8.07
N VAL A 259 -7.49 -0.06 -6.74
CA VAL A 259 -7.22 1.17 -5.98
C VAL A 259 -5.86 1.76 -6.33
N ARG A 260 -4.83 0.93 -6.50
CA ARG A 260 -3.51 1.34 -7.02
C ARG A 260 -3.66 2.10 -8.34
N GLN A 261 -4.41 1.55 -9.29
CA GLN A 261 -4.65 2.21 -10.57
C GLN A 261 -5.48 3.47 -10.47
N VAL A 262 -6.48 3.51 -9.58
CA VAL A 262 -7.27 4.71 -9.32
C VAL A 262 -6.38 5.83 -8.78
N VAL A 263 -5.51 5.54 -7.81
CA VAL A 263 -4.58 6.54 -7.25
C VAL A 263 -3.65 7.08 -8.33
N LEU A 264 -3.03 6.22 -9.13
CA LEU A 264 -2.15 6.64 -10.22
C LEU A 264 -2.89 7.49 -11.27
N ARG A 265 -4.04 7.03 -11.75
CA ARG A 265 -4.83 7.73 -12.77
C ARG A 265 -5.37 9.07 -12.25
N TRP A 266 -5.85 9.10 -11.02
CA TRP A 266 -6.26 10.33 -10.36
C TRP A 266 -5.10 11.32 -10.27
N LEU A 267 -3.92 10.87 -9.88
CA LEU A 267 -2.72 11.71 -9.75
C LEU A 267 -2.29 12.30 -11.11
N ILE A 268 -2.33 11.50 -12.18
CA ILE A 268 -1.99 11.95 -13.54
C ILE A 268 -2.97 13.03 -14.02
N LEU A 269 -4.27 12.85 -13.76
CA LEU A 269 -5.34 13.71 -14.26
C LEU A 269 -5.59 14.96 -13.43
N THR A 270 -5.19 14.94 -12.16
CA THR A 270 -5.45 16.03 -11.24
C THR A 270 -4.66 17.27 -11.68
N PRO A 271 -5.34 18.35 -12.12
CA PRO A 271 -4.66 19.55 -12.56
C PRO A 271 -4.01 20.23 -11.36
N TYR A 272 -2.88 20.90 -11.60
CA TYR A 272 -2.09 21.55 -10.56
C TYR A 272 -2.86 22.69 -9.88
N ASP A 273 -3.66 23.49 -10.62
CA ASP A 273 -4.11 24.79 -10.05
C ASP A 273 -5.54 25.27 -10.43
N THR A 274 -6.30 24.55 -11.25
CA THR A 274 -7.51 25.15 -11.85
C THR A 274 -8.85 24.61 -11.34
N GLN A 275 -9.10 23.29 -11.35
CA GLN A 275 -10.45 22.74 -11.09
C GLN A 275 -10.43 21.42 -10.30
N ASP A 276 -11.54 21.08 -9.63
CA ASP A 276 -11.72 19.73 -9.07
C ASP A 276 -11.81 18.71 -10.22
N LEU A 277 -11.29 17.50 -9.99
CA LEU A 277 -11.33 16.44 -11.00
C LEU A 277 -12.73 15.83 -11.11
N ALA A 278 -13.51 15.81 -10.01
CA ALA A 278 -14.80 15.16 -9.93
C ALA A 278 -15.80 15.58 -11.03
N PRO A 279 -16.04 16.89 -11.32
CA PRO A 279 -16.93 17.29 -12.41
C PRO A 279 -16.50 16.76 -13.79
N ARG A 280 -15.19 16.68 -14.04
CA ARG A 280 -14.66 16.13 -15.30
C ARG A 280 -14.92 14.64 -15.42
N LEU A 281 -14.87 13.91 -14.30
CA LEU A 281 -15.20 12.49 -14.25
C LEU A 281 -16.70 12.25 -14.42
N ASP A 282 -17.55 13.10 -13.82
CA ASP A 282 -19.00 13.04 -14.00
C ASP A 282 -19.36 13.22 -15.49
N THR A 283 -18.79 14.24 -16.15
CA THR A 283 -19.00 14.45 -17.59
C THR A 283 -18.46 13.28 -18.43
N ALA A 284 -17.29 12.73 -18.09
CA ALA A 284 -16.69 11.62 -18.82
C ALA A 284 -17.42 10.27 -18.63
N ALA A 285 -18.22 10.14 -17.57
CA ALA A 285 -19.10 9.00 -17.36
C ALA A 285 -20.29 9.01 -18.33
N GLU A 286 -20.84 10.20 -18.60
CA GLU A 286 -22.06 10.38 -19.43
C GLU A 286 -21.76 10.53 -20.93
N CYS A 287 -20.56 10.99 -21.29
CA CYS A 287 -20.25 11.45 -22.65
C CYS A 287 -18.99 10.77 -23.24
N ILE A 288 -19.16 10.02 -24.34
CA ILE A 288 -18.06 9.29 -25.01
C ILE A 288 -17.01 10.25 -25.57
N SER A 289 -17.40 11.37 -26.17
CA SER A 289 -16.45 12.38 -26.68
C SER A 289 -15.66 13.05 -25.56
N CYS A 290 -16.27 13.18 -24.37
CA CYS A 290 -15.66 13.75 -23.17
C CYS A 290 -14.63 12.80 -22.53
N SER A 291 -14.71 11.49 -22.81
CA SER A 291 -13.70 10.51 -22.38
C SER A 291 -12.30 10.80 -22.94
N ARG A 292 -12.20 11.51 -24.07
CA ARG A 292 -10.91 11.90 -24.68
C ARG A 292 -10.08 12.77 -23.72
N ALA A 293 -10.72 13.69 -23.00
CA ALA A 293 -10.07 14.56 -22.03
C ALA A 293 -9.47 13.81 -20.82
N ILE A 294 -9.91 12.56 -20.60
CA ILE A 294 -9.37 11.65 -19.59
C ILE A 294 -8.32 10.73 -20.22
N ASN A 295 -8.64 10.13 -21.37
CA ASN A 295 -7.82 9.11 -22.00
C ASN A 295 -6.50 9.64 -22.58
N GLU A 296 -6.47 10.87 -23.12
CA GLU A 296 -5.27 11.43 -23.73
C GLU A 296 -4.15 11.73 -22.72
N PRO A 297 -4.38 12.44 -21.59
CA PRO A 297 -3.34 12.64 -20.59
C PRO A 297 -2.81 11.34 -19.98
N LEU A 298 -3.71 10.38 -19.73
CA LEU A 298 -3.33 9.05 -19.24
C LEU A 298 -2.44 8.32 -20.25
N ARG A 299 -2.84 8.30 -21.53
CA ARG A 299 -2.05 7.67 -22.61
C ARG A 299 -0.68 8.31 -22.72
N ALA A 300 -0.60 9.64 -22.72
CA ALA A 300 0.66 10.38 -22.81
C ALA A 300 1.60 10.04 -21.64
N PHE A 301 1.06 10.00 -20.41
CA PHE A 301 1.85 9.62 -19.23
C PHE A 301 2.36 8.19 -19.33
N PHE A 302 1.49 7.22 -19.62
CA PHE A 302 1.90 5.80 -19.69
C PHE A 302 2.83 5.49 -20.86
N GLN A 303 2.85 6.31 -21.92
CA GLN A 303 3.84 6.22 -23.00
C GLN A 303 5.21 6.75 -22.56
N ALA A 304 5.25 7.87 -21.85
CA ALA A 304 6.50 8.49 -21.41
C ALA A 304 7.11 7.81 -20.18
N SER A 305 6.27 7.30 -19.28
CA SER A 305 6.67 6.72 -18.00
C SER A 305 5.76 5.53 -17.68
N PRO A 306 5.92 4.39 -18.39
CA PRO A 306 5.14 3.19 -18.12
C PRO A 306 5.53 2.58 -16.77
N PRO A 307 4.58 2.09 -15.96
CA PRO A 307 4.87 1.22 -14.82
C PRO A 307 5.46 -0.13 -15.27
N GLN A 308 5.78 -1.02 -14.32
CA GLN A 308 6.39 -2.31 -14.61
C GLN A 308 5.52 -3.21 -15.48
N GLU A 309 4.24 -3.30 -15.15
CA GLU A 309 3.24 -4.07 -15.89
C GLU A 309 2.48 -3.16 -16.86
N ASP A 310 2.14 -3.67 -18.05
CA ASP A 310 1.44 -2.88 -19.07
C ASP A 310 -0.03 -2.70 -18.69
N VAL A 311 -0.38 -1.60 -18.02
CA VAL A 311 -1.74 -1.28 -17.54
C VAL A 311 -2.70 -0.86 -18.66
N ARG A 312 -2.49 -1.36 -19.89
CA ARG A 312 -3.33 -1.06 -21.06
C ARG A 312 -4.55 -1.98 -21.20
N ALA A 313 -4.72 -2.94 -20.29
CA ALA A 313 -5.90 -3.80 -20.24
C ALA A 313 -7.04 -3.08 -19.53
#